data_AF-A0AAP0EVN5-F1
#
_entry.id   AF-A0AAP0EVN5-F1
#
_cell.length_a   1.000
_cell.length_b   1.000
_cell.length_c   1.000
_cell.angle_alpha   90.00
_cell.angle_beta   90.00
_cell.angle_gamma   90.00
#
_symmetry.space_group_name_H-M   'P 1'
#
loop_
_entity.id
_entity.type
_entity.pdbx_description
1 polymer ?
#
loop_
_entity_poly.entity_id
_entity_poly.type
_entity_poly.pdbx_seq_one_letter_code
_entity_poly.pdbx_strand_id
1 'polypeptide(L)'
;MRVLWSWKRSFKRSRRASRCCKGRSIHCRQKKGTVDAAEQVGKANAQAKDLEQQTEKLKKEIEAQTLKKNALEARLYQAENKIQELNSKIQNLQKVNDEQKSRIRKTERALQVAEEEMMKAKLEATSKHKLLQEVHGAWLPPWFATHLAKCQSIIVTEWEEHGKPALDVTVQKISEKKDQAQKWAEPHWENAKTKWIPTVKEQWVTFTTYMEPHVQLVTTKTIEVYESSKSALAPHVNKVQELADPYFQEAKKFTKPYIDHVATVTKPHVEKIQIALKPHTEKAVHVYREFLKSATTYHHQAQVKVQEKLNQHEFTRTLATKELVWFVASALLALPLIFLLRLCSTIFCKKAKKPARSAHSHHARRRPKRGHPDK
;
A
#
# COMPACT_ATOMS: atom_id res chain seq x y z
N MET A 1 -4.62 -82.95 97.49
CA MET A 1 -5.62 -81.96 97.00
C MET A 1 -5.21 -80.46 97.07
N ARG A 2 -4.08 -80.04 97.67
CA ARG A 2 -3.73 -78.59 97.79
C ARG A 2 -3.00 -77.95 96.58
N VAL A 3 -2.36 -78.73 95.71
CA VAL A 3 -1.53 -78.18 94.61
C VAL A 3 -2.36 -77.73 93.40
N LEU A 4 -3.48 -78.42 93.09
CA LEU A 4 -4.38 -78.06 91.98
C LEU A 4 -5.15 -76.73 92.21
N TRP A 5 -5.39 -76.36 93.47
CA TRP A 5 -6.09 -75.11 93.81
C TRP A 5 -5.20 -73.87 93.68
N SER A 6 -3.90 -74.01 93.96
CA SER A 6 -2.92 -72.93 93.83
C SER A 6 -2.68 -72.53 92.37
N TRP A 7 -2.55 -73.53 91.49
CA TRP A 7 -2.40 -73.30 90.03
C TRP A 7 -3.65 -72.66 89.41
N LYS A 8 -4.87 -73.08 89.78
CA LYS A 8 -6.12 -72.46 89.29
C LYS A 8 -6.26 -70.99 89.74
N ARG A 9 -5.83 -70.64 90.95
CA ARG A 9 -5.85 -69.24 91.44
C ARG A 9 -4.80 -68.38 90.76
N SER A 10 -3.59 -68.90 90.56
CA SER A 10 -2.50 -68.18 89.87
C SER A 10 -2.84 -67.92 88.39
N PHE A 11 -3.40 -68.91 87.69
CA PHE A 11 -3.82 -68.79 86.30
C PHE A 11 -5.02 -67.82 86.12
N LYS A 12 -5.99 -67.82 87.05
CA LYS A 12 -7.09 -66.83 87.07
C LYS A 12 -6.61 -65.41 87.36
N ARG A 13 -5.63 -65.23 88.26
CA ARG A 13 -5.03 -63.91 88.55
C ARG A 13 -4.22 -63.39 87.37
N SER A 14 -3.40 -64.23 86.74
CA SER A 14 -2.64 -63.88 85.53
C SER A 14 -3.56 -63.50 84.35
N ARG A 15 -4.63 -64.28 84.10
CA ARG A 15 -5.64 -63.92 83.08
C ARG A 15 -6.43 -62.65 83.39
N ARG A 16 -6.63 -62.29 84.66
CA ARG A 16 -7.27 -61.02 85.06
C ARG A 16 -6.31 -59.84 84.90
N ALA A 17 -5.06 -59.98 85.33
CA ALA A 17 -4.03 -58.95 85.17
C ALA A 17 -3.76 -58.68 83.68
N SER A 18 -3.62 -59.73 82.86
CA SER A 18 -3.44 -59.60 81.41
C SER A 18 -4.65 -58.95 80.72
N ARG A 19 -5.89 -59.29 81.10
CA ARG A 19 -7.10 -58.60 80.60
C ARG A 19 -7.17 -57.14 81.04
N CYS A 20 -6.78 -56.82 82.28
CA CYS A 20 -6.82 -55.46 82.81
C CYS A 20 -5.73 -54.57 82.17
N CYS A 21 -4.54 -55.14 81.89
CA CYS A 21 -3.49 -54.47 81.10
C CYS A 21 -3.93 -54.27 79.65
N LYS A 22 -4.52 -55.29 79.01
CA LYS A 22 -5.00 -55.19 77.63
C LYS A 22 -6.15 -54.18 77.49
N GLY A 23 -7.08 -54.15 78.44
CA GLY A 23 -8.16 -53.15 78.52
C GLY A 23 -7.65 -51.72 78.71
N ARG A 24 -6.63 -51.51 79.56
CA ARG A 24 -5.98 -50.20 79.73
C ARG A 24 -5.22 -49.75 78.48
N SER A 25 -4.51 -50.64 77.80
CA SER A 25 -3.83 -50.33 76.54
C SER A 25 -4.80 -49.97 75.42
N ILE A 26 -5.97 -50.61 75.35
CA ILE A 26 -7.04 -50.26 74.39
C ILE A 26 -7.64 -48.89 74.72
N HIS A 27 -7.94 -48.62 75.99
CA HIS A 27 -8.49 -47.33 76.42
C HIS A 27 -7.52 -46.17 76.18
N CYS A 28 -6.22 -46.34 76.47
CA CYS A 28 -5.20 -45.35 76.14
C CYS A 28 -5.03 -45.14 74.63
N ARG A 29 -5.13 -46.20 73.80
CA ARG A 29 -5.09 -46.08 72.34
C ARG A 29 -6.33 -45.37 71.77
N GLN A 30 -7.52 -45.65 72.29
CA GLN A 30 -8.75 -44.96 71.89
C GLN A 30 -8.70 -43.48 72.26
N LYS A 31 -8.30 -43.13 73.49
CA LYS A 31 -8.15 -41.72 73.90
C LYS A 31 -7.11 -40.97 73.06
N LYS A 32 -5.98 -41.62 72.75
CA LYS A 32 -4.95 -41.02 71.90
C LYS A 32 -5.45 -40.84 70.45
N GLY A 33 -6.16 -41.82 69.90
CA GLY A 33 -6.81 -41.72 68.59
C GLY A 33 -7.91 -40.64 68.53
N THR A 34 -8.70 -40.45 69.58
CA THR A 34 -9.72 -39.37 69.61
C THR A 34 -9.10 -37.97 69.73
N VAL A 35 -7.98 -37.82 70.43
CA VAL A 35 -7.26 -36.55 70.56
C VAL A 35 -6.54 -36.20 69.24
N ASP A 36 -5.85 -37.18 68.63
CA ASP A 36 -5.18 -37.00 67.34
C ASP A 36 -6.18 -36.73 66.20
N ALA A 37 -7.36 -37.37 66.23
CA ALA A 37 -8.43 -37.10 65.27
C ALA A 37 -9.06 -35.71 65.46
N ALA A 38 -9.29 -35.27 66.71
CA ALA A 38 -9.79 -33.92 66.98
C ALA A 38 -8.80 -32.83 66.56
N GLU A 39 -7.50 -33.06 66.74
CA GLU A 39 -6.44 -32.15 66.29
C GLU A 39 -6.34 -32.08 64.75
N GLN A 40 -6.48 -33.22 64.05
CA GLN A 40 -6.55 -33.25 62.59
C GLN A 40 -7.79 -32.53 62.03
N VAL A 41 -8.95 -32.71 62.66
CA VAL A 41 -10.19 -32.01 62.27
C VAL A 41 -10.05 -30.49 62.46
N GLY A 42 -9.38 -30.04 63.53
CA GLY A 42 -9.06 -28.62 63.73
C GLY A 42 -8.16 -28.04 62.62
N LYS A 43 -7.13 -28.78 62.19
CA LYS A 43 -6.24 -28.37 61.08
C LYS A 43 -6.98 -28.35 59.73
N ALA A 44 -7.81 -29.35 59.47
CA ALA A 44 -8.63 -29.41 58.26
C ALA A 44 -9.66 -28.27 58.19
N ASN A 45 -10.29 -27.92 59.31
CA ASN A 45 -11.23 -26.80 59.38
C ASN A 45 -10.55 -25.44 59.21
N ALA A 46 -9.34 -25.27 59.74
CA ALA A 46 -8.55 -24.06 59.51
C ALA A 46 -8.14 -23.91 58.03
N GLN A 47 -7.72 -25.00 57.39
CA GLN A 47 -7.42 -25.03 55.95
C GLN A 47 -8.66 -24.75 55.10
N ALA A 48 -9.81 -25.32 55.45
CA ALA A 48 -11.07 -25.06 54.75
C ALA A 48 -11.48 -23.58 54.81
N LYS A 49 -11.30 -22.93 55.97
CA LYS A 49 -11.61 -21.50 56.15
C LYS A 49 -10.65 -20.58 55.38
N ASP A 50 -9.37 -20.94 55.30
CA ASP A 50 -8.39 -20.21 54.49
C ASP A 50 -8.69 -20.35 53.00
N LEU A 51 -9.02 -21.57 52.54
CA LEU A 51 -9.45 -21.81 51.16
C LEU A 51 -10.74 -21.05 50.82
N GLU A 52 -11.71 -21.00 51.72
CA GLU A 52 -12.93 -20.22 51.56
C GLU A 52 -12.63 -18.72 51.37
N GLN A 53 -11.73 -18.15 52.18
CA GLN A 53 -11.26 -16.76 52.01
C GLN A 53 -10.57 -16.53 50.67
N GLN A 54 -9.74 -17.47 50.21
CA GLN A 54 -9.10 -17.39 48.90
C GLN A 54 -10.12 -17.44 47.76
N THR A 55 -11.15 -18.30 47.85
CA THR A 55 -12.21 -18.37 46.84
C THR A 55 -13.04 -17.09 46.77
N GLU A 56 -13.38 -16.48 47.91
CA GLU A 56 -14.10 -15.21 47.96
C GLU A 56 -13.26 -14.05 47.40
N LYS A 57 -11.94 -14.05 47.64
CA LYS A 57 -11.03 -13.06 47.05
C LYS A 57 -10.96 -13.19 45.54
N LEU A 58 -10.78 -14.41 45.02
CA LEU A 58 -10.75 -14.69 43.59
C LEU A 58 -12.08 -14.32 42.90
N LYS A 59 -13.21 -14.60 43.55
CA LYS A 59 -14.53 -14.24 43.05
C LYS A 59 -14.69 -12.73 42.85
N LYS A 60 -14.30 -11.92 43.84
CA LYS A 60 -14.32 -10.46 43.74
C LYS A 60 -13.40 -9.94 42.64
N GLU A 61 -12.25 -10.56 42.44
CA GLU A 61 -11.32 -10.19 41.39
C GLU A 61 -11.88 -10.52 39.99
N ILE A 62 -12.54 -11.67 39.82
CA ILE A 62 -13.24 -12.05 38.59
C ILE A 62 -14.37 -11.07 38.29
N GLU A 63 -15.17 -10.69 39.28
CA GLU A 63 -16.24 -9.69 39.12
C GLU A 63 -15.67 -8.33 38.69
N ALA A 64 -14.59 -7.87 39.32
CA ALA A 64 -13.92 -6.62 38.95
C ALA A 64 -13.31 -6.67 37.53
N GLN A 65 -12.71 -7.80 37.13
CA GLN A 65 -12.20 -7.98 35.77
C GLN A 65 -13.33 -8.02 34.73
N THR A 66 -14.47 -8.63 35.08
CA THR A 66 -15.66 -8.70 34.20
C THR A 66 -16.23 -7.30 33.95
N LEU A 67 -16.31 -6.46 34.99
CA LEU A 67 -16.72 -5.05 34.83
C LEU A 67 -15.77 -4.26 33.93
N LYS A 68 -14.45 -4.43 34.11
CA LYS A 68 -13.44 -3.80 33.24
C LYS A 68 -13.57 -4.27 31.79
N LYS A 69 -13.80 -5.57 31.56
CA LYS A 69 -14.03 -6.13 30.23
C LYS A 69 -15.24 -5.47 29.56
N ASN A 70 -16.37 -5.38 30.24
CA ASN A 70 -17.58 -4.77 29.69
C ASN A 70 -17.39 -3.28 29.36
N ALA A 71 -16.66 -2.55 30.21
CA ALA A 71 -16.32 -1.16 29.95
C ALA A 71 -15.40 -0.99 28.73
N LEU A 72 -14.46 -1.91 28.52
CA LEU A 72 -13.60 -1.93 27.33
C LEU A 72 -14.39 -2.32 26.07
N GLU A 73 -15.29 -3.30 26.14
CA GLU A 73 -16.18 -3.66 25.03
C GLU A 73 -17.07 -2.49 24.59
N ALA A 74 -17.63 -1.73 25.54
CA ALA A 74 -18.41 -0.53 25.23
C ALA A 74 -17.56 0.54 24.53
N ARG A 75 -16.29 0.71 24.94
CA ARG A 75 -15.35 1.63 24.28
C ARG A 75 -14.98 1.16 22.89
N LEU A 76 -14.78 -0.15 22.69
CA LEU A 76 -14.51 -0.75 21.37
C LEU A 76 -15.68 -0.52 20.43
N TYR A 77 -16.92 -0.75 20.88
CA TYR A 77 -18.12 -0.50 20.07
C TYR A 77 -18.26 0.98 19.67
N GLN A 78 -18.00 1.91 20.60
CA GLN A 78 -18.00 3.34 20.29
C GLN A 78 -16.88 3.72 19.30
N ALA A 79 -15.70 3.14 19.44
CA ALA A 79 -14.59 3.37 18.50
C ALA A 79 -14.90 2.82 17.12
N GLU A 80 -15.51 1.63 17.03
CA GLU A 80 -15.94 0.99 15.78
C GLU A 80 -16.99 1.84 15.05
N ASN A 81 -17.99 2.35 15.76
CA ASN A 81 -18.97 3.26 15.17
C ASN A 81 -18.34 4.54 14.61
N LYS A 82 -17.36 5.12 15.32
CA LYS A 82 -16.62 6.29 14.82
C LYS A 82 -15.78 5.95 13.59
N ILE A 83 -15.16 4.77 13.55
CA ILE A 83 -14.41 4.30 12.38
C ILE A 83 -15.32 4.16 11.17
N GLN A 84 -16.52 3.58 11.35
CA GLN A 84 -17.51 3.46 10.28
C GLN A 84 -17.98 4.84 9.78
N GLU A 85 -18.25 5.77 10.71
CA GLU A 85 -18.62 7.15 10.36
C GLU A 85 -17.51 7.85 9.57
N LEU A 86 -16.26 7.77 10.02
CA LEU A 86 -15.11 8.35 9.32
C LEU A 86 -14.89 7.71 7.94
N ASN A 87 -15.05 6.40 7.82
CA ASN A 87 -14.98 5.70 6.53
C ASN A 87 -16.04 6.20 5.55
N SER A 88 -17.28 6.45 6.01
CA SER A 88 -18.33 7.00 5.17
C SER A 88 -18.00 8.42 4.67
N LYS A 89 -17.40 9.26 5.53
CA LYS A 89 -16.93 10.60 5.19
C LYS A 89 -15.78 10.57 4.17
N ILE A 90 -14.82 9.66 4.35
CA ILE A 90 -13.71 9.46 3.41
C ILE A 90 -14.22 9.05 2.03
N GLN A 91 -15.17 8.12 1.96
CA GLN A 91 -15.76 7.70 0.68
C GLN A 91 -16.49 8.85 -0.04
N ASN A 92 -17.21 9.69 0.70
CA ASN A 92 -17.87 10.86 0.12
C ASN A 92 -16.87 11.89 -0.41
N LEU A 93 -15.80 12.18 0.34
CA LEU A 93 -14.72 13.06 -0.12
C LEU A 93 -14.02 12.51 -1.37
N GLN A 94 -13.83 11.20 -1.44
CA GLN A 94 -13.21 10.56 -2.60
C GLN A 94 -14.08 10.70 -3.85
N LYS A 95 -15.41 10.52 -3.73
CA LYS A 95 -16.36 10.77 -4.83
C LYS A 95 -16.31 12.21 -5.33
N VAL A 96 -16.29 13.19 -4.42
CA VAL A 96 -16.21 14.62 -4.78
C VAL A 96 -14.89 14.94 -5.49
N ASN A 97 -13.78 14.37 -5.02
CA ASN A 97 -12.47 14.55 -5.66
C ASN A 97 -12.45 13.97 -7.07
N ASP A 98 -12.97 12.75 -7.27
CA ASP A 98 -13.08 12.14 -8.60
C ASP A 98 -13.95 12.96 -9.55
N GLU A 99 -15.05 13.54 -9.04
CA GLU A 99 -15.90 14.44 -9.82
C GLU A 99 -15.16 15.72 -10.22
N GLN A 100 -14.48 16.39 -9.29
CA GLN A 100 -13.68 17.59 -9.56
C GLN A 100 -12.58 17.31 -10.58
N LYS A 101 -11.84 16.20 -10.41
CA LYS A 101 -10.81 15.76 -11.35
C LYS A 101 -11.37 15.53 -12.75
N SER A 102 -12.59 15.01 -12.86
CA SER A 102 -13.25 14.82 -14.15
C SER A 102 -13.62 16.15 -14.81
N ARG A 103 -14.05 17.15 -14.03
CA ARG A 103 -14.37 18.51 -14.51
C ARG A 103 -13.11 19.22 -15.00
N ILE A 104 -12.02 19.17 -14.24
CA ILE A 104 -10.72 19.74 -14.62
C ILE A 104 -10.23 19.15 -15.94
N ARG A 105 -10.30 17.83 -16.12
CA ARG A 105 -9.92 17.18 -17.40
C ARG A 105 -10.79 17.58 -18.59
N LYS A 106 -12.04 18.01 -18.37
CA LYS A 106 -12.91 18.53 -19.44
C LYS A 106 -12.50 19.94 -19.81
N THR A 107 -12.23 20.80 -18.83
CA THR A 107 -11.80 22.18 -19.07
C THR A 107 -10.40 22.24 -19.69
N GLU A 108 -9.47 21.39 -19.26
CA GLU A 108 -8.12 21.29 -19.86
C GLU A 108 -8.18 20.92 -21.34
N ARG A 109 -9.04 19.96 -21.72
CA ARG A 109 -9.20 19.58 -23.13
C ARG A 109 -9.83 20.70 -23.96
N ALA A 110 -10.81 21.40 -23.42
CA ALA A 110 -11.40 22.55 -24.11
C ALA A 110 -10.38 23.68 -24.31
N LEU A 111 -9.52 23.91 -23.31
CA LEU A 111 -8.43 24.89 -23.41
C LEU A 111 -7.41 24.49 -24.48
N GLN A 112 -6.97 23.23 -24.52
CA GLN A 112 -6.04 22.74 -25.54
C GLN A 112 -6.61 22.91 -26.96
N VAL A 113 -7.89 22.58 -27.15
CA VAL A 113 -8.56 22.78 -28.46
C VAL A 113 -8.57 24.26 -28.83
N ALA A 114 -8.92 25.14 -27.90
CA ALA A 114 -8.92 26.59 -28.16
C ALA A 114 -7.50 27.13 -28.48
N GLU A 115 -6.47 26.64 -27.79
CA GLU A 115 -5.07 26.98 -28.07
C GLU A 115 -4.62 26.49 -29.45
N GLU A 116 -4.96 25.27 -29.83
CA GLU A 116 -4.66 24.70 -31.16
C GLU A 116 -5.38 25.48 -32.28
N GLU A 117 -6.67 25.80 -32.09
CA GLU A 117 -7.45 26.60 -33.04
C GLU A 117 -6.88 28.01 -33.19
N MET A 118 -6.48 28.65 -32.09
CA MET A 118 -5.82 29.95 -32.10
C MET A 118 -4.47 29.91 -32.85
N MET A 119 -3.65 28.89 -32.60
CA MET A 119 -2.36 28.72 -33.29
C MET A 119 -2.56 28.48 -34.79
N LYS A 120 -3.56 27.67 -35.17
CA LYS A 120 -3.93 27.44 -36.57
C LYS A 120 -4.40 28.73 -37.24
N ALA A 121 -5.29 29.49 -36.60
CA ALA A 121 -5.78 30.76 -37.11
C ALA A 121 -4.63 31.77 -37.29
N LYS A 122 -3.66 31.81 -36.36
CA LYS A 122 -2.47 32.65 -36.47
C LYS A 122 -1.56 32.25 -37.63
N LEU A 123 -1.35 30.95 -37.86
CA LEU A 123 -0.60 30.45 -39.01
C LEU A 123 -1.32 30.73 -40.34
N GLU A 124 -2.65 30.61 -40.37
CA GLU A 124 -3.45 30.95 -41.55
C GLU A 124 -3.41 32.46 -41.84
N ALA A 125 -3.54 33.31 -40.81
CA ALA A 125 -3.45 34.75 -40.96
C ALA A 125 -2.05 35.18 -41.45
N THR A 126 -0.98 34.61 -40.90
CA THR A 126 0.40 34.91 -41.32
C THR A 126 0.73 34.42 -42.73
N SER A 127 0.22 33.25 -43.13
CA SER A 127 0.37 32.76 -44.51
C SER A 127 -0.41 33.61 -45.53
N LYS A 128 -1.68 33.95 -45.23
CA LYS A 128 -2.46 34.89 -46.05
C LYS A 128 -1.80 36.26 -46.14
N HIS A 129 -1.25 36.76 -45.04
CA HIS A 129 -0.49 38.02 -45.02
C HIS A 129 0.74 37.96 -45.95
N LYS A 130 1.52 36.87 -45.93
CA LYS A 130 2.66 36.68 -46.84
C LYS A 130 2.23 36.59 -48.31
N LEU A 131 1.16 35.83 -48.61
CA LEU A 131 0.59 35.75 -49.95
C LEU A 131 0.11 37.13 -50.44
N LEU A 132 -0.55 37.90 -49.57
CA LEU A 132 -0.92 39.29 -49.84
C LEU A 132 0.33 40.13 -50.09
N GLN A 133 1.34 40.07 -49.22
CA GLN A 133 2.58 40.84 -49.37
C GLN A 133 3.33 40.54 -50.68
N GLU A 134 3.39 39.27 -51.12
CA GLU A 134 3.99 38.85 -52.39
C GLU A 134 3.18 39.33 -53.60
N VAL A 135 1.84 39.23 -53.56
CA VAL A 135 0.95 39.73 -54.62
C VAL A 135 0.91 41.27 -54.65
N HIS A 136 1.20 41.93 -53.52
CA HIS A 136 1.03 43.38 -53.34
C HIS A 136 2.32 44.19 -53.57
N GLY A 137 3.47 43.55 -53.76
CA GLY A 137 4.71 44.24 -54.12
C GLY A 137 4.63 45.04 -55.44
N ALA A 138 3.62 44.77 -56.29
CA ALA A 138 3.47 45.44 -57.58
C ALA A 138 2.02 45.80 -58.00
N TRP A 139 0.98 45.60 -57.17
CA TRP A 139 -0.42 45.75 -57.64
C TRP A 139 -1.45 46.21 -56.58
N LEU A 140 -1.11 47.13 -55.68
CA LEU A 140 -2.12 47.80 -54.84
C LEU A 140 -2.38 49.23 -55.35
N PRO A 141 -3.59 49.53 -55.84
CA PRO A 141 -3.96 50.90 -56.18
C PRO A 141 -3.82 51.82 -54.95
N PRO A 142 -3.30 53.05 -55.09
CA PRO A 142 -3.08 53.98 -53.98
C PRO A 142 -4.31 54.20 -53.08
N TRP A 143 -5.52 54.18 -53.66
CA TRP A 143 -6.77 54.32 -52.92
C TRP A 143 -7.06 53.15 -51.95
N PHE A 144 -6.66 51.92 -52.30
CA PHE A 144 -6.88 50.74 -51.45
C PHE A 144 -5.86 50.69 -50.29
N ALA A 145 -4.61 51.10 -50.54
CA ALA A 145 -3.60 51.25 -49.50
C ALA A 145 -4.04 52.30 -48.44
N THR A 146 -4.63 53.42 -48.86
CA THR A 146 -5.19 54.41 -47.93
C THR A 146 -6.38 53.89 -47.14
N HIS A 147 -7.23 53.04 -47.73
CA HIS A 147 -8.35 52.42 -47.02
C HIS A 147 -7.87 51.38 -46.01
N LEU A 148 -6.88 50.55 -46.35
CA LEU A 148 -6.28 49.60 -45.41
C LEU A 148 -5.62 50.31 -44.23
N ALA A 149 -4.88 51.40 -44.47
CA ALA A 149 -4.29 52.20 -43.40
C ALA A 149 -5.36 52.78 -42.46
N LYS A 150 -6.51 53.23 -43.02
CA LYS A 150 -7.64 53.74 -42.23
C LYS A 150 -8.36 52.65 -41.44
N CYS A 151 -8.54 51.46 -42.01
CA CYS A 151 -9.08 50.31 -41.26
C CYS A 151 -8.14 49.87 -40.15
N GLN A 152 -6.83 49.82 -40.42
CA GLN A 152 -5.82 49.50 -39.41
C GLN A 152 -5.83 50.51 -38.26
N SER A 153 -5.93 51.82 -38.56
CA SER A 153 -5.99 52.83 -37.51
C SER A 153 -7.25 52.67 -36.64
N ILE A 154 -8.41 52.40 -37.24
CA ILE A 154 -9.67 52.18 -36.49
C ILE A 154 -9.58 50.94 -35.58
N ILE A 155 -9.03 49.84 -36.09
CA ILE A 155 -8.87 48.61 -35.30
C ILE A 155 -7.89 48.83 -34.14
N VAL A 156 -6.79 49.53 -34.38
CA VAL A 156 -5.80 49.85 -33.34
C VAL A 156 -6.37 50.80 -32.29
N THR A 157 -7.14 51.82 -32.69
CA THR A 157 -7.77 52.74 -31.74
C THR A 157 -8.83 52.04 -30.90
N GLU A 158 -9.68 51.20 -31.50
CA GLU A 158 -10.71 50.45 -30.77
C GLU A 158 -10.11 49.42 -29.80
N TRP A 159 -8.99 48.80 -30.19
CA TRP A 159 -8.25 47.89 -29.31
C TRP A 159 -7.64 48.62 -28.11
N GLU A 160 -7.04 49.80 -28.31
CA GLU A 160 -6.47 50.58 -27.22
C GLU A 160 -7.54 51.22 -26.32
N GLU A 161 -8.67 51.69 -26.87
CA GLU A 161 -9.76 52.29 -26.08
C GLU A 161 -10.59 51.26 -25.31
N HIS A 162 -10.82 50.07 -25.88
CA HIS A 162 -11.78 49.12 -25.31
C HIS A 162 -11.22 47.73 -25.05
N GLY A 163 -10.40 47.20 -25.95
CA GLY A 163 -9.88 45.83 -25.85
C GLY A 163 -8.87 45.65 -24.72
N LYS A 164 -7.85 46.52 -24.67
CA LYS A 164 -6.75 46.47 -23.72
C LYS A 164 -7.20 46.75 -22.28
N PRO A 165 -8.03 47.78 -21.98
CA PRO A 165 -8.55 47.99 -20.63
C PRO A 165 -9.38 46.80 -20.12
N ALA A 166 -10.20 46.18 -20.98
CA ALA A 166 -10.99 45.01 -20.58
C ALA A 166 -10.09 43.81 -20.22
N LEU A 167 -9.02 43.59 -21.00
CA LEU A 167 -8.05 42.53 -20.74
C LEU A 167 -7.28 42.80 -19.44
N ASP A 168 -6.83 44.03 -19.21
CA ASP A 168 -6.13 44.43 -17.98
C ASP A 168 -7.02 44.24 -16.74
N VAL A 169 -8.30 44.59 -16.81
CA VAL A 169 -9.27 44.35 -15.71
C VAL A 169 -9.41 42.85 -15.40
N THR A 170 -9.43 41.98 -16.42
CA THR A 170 -9.51 40.53 -16.18
C THR A 170 -8.23 39.98 -15.54
N VAL A 171 -7.06 40.43 -16.01
CA VAL A 171 -5.76 40.06 -15.44
C VAL A 171 -5.67 40.52 -13.98
N GLN A 172 -6.11 41.74 -13.67
CA GLN A 172 -6.11 42.28 -12.32
C GLN A 172 -7.04 41.47 -11.40
N LYS A 173 -8.25 41.14 -11.83
CA LYS A 173 -9.18 40.28 -11.06
C LYS A 173 -8.61 38.89 -10.79
N ILE A 174 -7.91 38.30 -11.76
CA ILE A 174 -7.24 37.01 -11.58
C ILE A 174 -6.14 37.12 -10.51
N SER A 175 -5.35 38.20 -10.54
CA SER A 175 -4.31 38.44 -9.54
C SER A 175 -4.89 38.68 -8.14
N GLU A 176 -5.95 39.48 -8.02
CA GLU A 176 -6.63 39.72 -6.74
C GLU A 176 -7.20 38.42 -6.14
N LYS A 177 -7.76 37.55 -6.98
CA LYS A 177 -8.28 36.24 -6.52
C LYS A 177 -7.17 35.29 -6.08
N LYS A 178 -6.02 35.33 -6.73
CA LYS A 178 -4.82 34.61 -6.29
C LYS A 178 -4.33 35.13 -4.94
N ASP A 179 -4.26 36.44 -4.75
CA ASP A 179 -3.82 37.05 -3.48
C ASP A 179 -4.81 36.76 -2.34
N GLN A 180 -6.12 36.75 -2.62
CA GLN A 180 -7.15 36.33 -1.67
C GLN A 180 -6.98 34.85 -1.27
N ALA A 181 -6.73 33.97 -2.23
CA ALA A 181 -6.49 32.55 -1.97
C ALA A 181 -5.20 32.33 -1.16
N GLN A 182 -4.15 33.10 -1.42
CA GLN A 182 -2.90 33.07 -0.67
C GLN A 182 -3.10 33.52 0.78
N LYS A 183 -3.77 34.66 1.01
CA LYS A 183 -4.09 35.16 2.36
C LYS A 183 -4.98 34.21 3.16
N TRP A 184 -5.90 33.49 2.50
CA TRP A 184 -6.71 32.45 3.15
C TRP A 184 -5.88 31.23 3.53
N ALA A 185 -4.96 30.79 2.67
CA ALA A 185 -4.15 29.60 2.89
C ALA A 185 -3.05 29.80 3.93
N GLU A 186 -2.48 31.00 4.03
CA GLU A 186 -1.37 31.34 4.92
C GLU A 186 -1.61 30.99 6.42
N PRO A 187 -2.72 31.38 7.07
CA PRO A 187 -2.98 31.01 8.47
C PRO A 187 -3.22 29.51 8.66
N HIS A 188 -3.85 28.84 7.69
CA HIS A 188 -4.06 27.39 7.74
C HIS A 188 -2.75 26.63 7.57
N TRP A 189 -1.85 27.16 6.75
CA TRP A 189 -0.51 26.64 6.52
C TRP A 189 0.38 26.82 7.75
N GLU A 190 0.40 28.02 8.35
CA GLU A 190 1.16 28.27 9.57
C GLU A 190 0.64 27.42 10.74
N ASN A 191 -0.67 27.19 10.84
CA ASN A 191 -1.24 26.28 11.84
C ASN A 191 -0.87 24.81 11.57
N ALA A 192 -0.82 24.40 10.30
CA ALA A 192 -0.35 23.06 9.94
C ALA A 192 1.12 22.87 10.34
N LYS A 193 1.98 23.85 10.03
CA LYS A 193 3.41 23.84 10.35
C LYS A 193 3.68 23.83 11.85
N THR A 194 2.98 24.65 12.61
CA THR A 194 3.25 24.87 14.04
C THR A 194 2.54 23.89 14.96
N LYS A 195 1.31 23.44 14.64
CA LYS A 195 0.55 22.52 15.50
C LYS A 195 0.50 21.11 14.97
N TRP A 196 0.15 20.93 13.70
CA TRP A 196 -0.15 19.59 13.19
C TRP A 196 1.11 18.77 12.93
N ILE A 197 2.11 19.34 12.25
CA ILE A 197 3.36 18.62 11.93
C ILE A 197 4.06 18.11 13.20
N PRO A 198 4.24 18.91 14.27
CA PRO A 198 4.86 18.43 15.51
C PRO A 198 3.99 17.39 16.22
N THR A 199 2.67 17.62 16.32
CA THR A 199 1.75 16.68 16.98
C THR A 199 1.74 15.32 16.28
N VAL A 200 1.67 15.30 14.94
CA VAL A 200 1.73 14.05 14.17
C VAL A 200 3.09 13.38 14.35
N LYS A 201 4.19 14.14 14.39
CA LYS A 201 5.53 13.60 14.64
C LYS A 201 5.63 12.96 16.03
N GLU A 202 5.11 13.60 17.06
CA GLU A 202 5.10 13.07 18.44
C GLU A 202 4.21 11.83 18.56
N GLN A 203 3.01 11.86 17.98
CA GLN A 203 2.12 10.71 17.95
C GLN A 203 2.74 9.55 17.17
N TRP A 204 3.43 9.82 16.06
CA TRP A 204 4.14 8.81 15.29
C TRP A 204 5.30 8.20 16.08
N VAL A 205 6.12 9.02 16.75
CA VAL A 205 7.19 8.52 17.61
C VAL A 205 6.62 7.66 18.74
N THR A 206 5.55 8.10 19.40
CA THR A 206 4.90 7.34 20.49
C THR A 206 4.35 6.00 20.01
N PHE A 207 3.69 6.01 18.84
CA PHE A 207 3.17 4.80 18.20
C PHE A 207 4.30 3.85 17.80
N THR A 208 5.39 4.37 17.25
CA THR A 208 6.56 3.58 16.86
C THR A 208 7.20 2.93 18.08
N THR A 209 7.42 3.69 19.17
CA THR A 209 7.97 3.17 20.43
C THR A 209 7.08 2.11 21.08
N TYR A 210 5.76 2.28 21.00
CA TYR A 210 4.79 1.29 21.52
C TYR A 210 4.79 0.00 20.68
N MET A 211 4.86 0.11 19.36
CA MET A 211 4.77 -1.03 18.45
C MET A 211 6.09 -1.77 18.24
N GLU A 212 7.24 -1.10 18.42
CA GLU A 212 8.57 -1.69 18.24
C GLU A 212 8.78 -3.02 18.99
N PRO A 213 8.49 -3.15 20.29
CA PRO A 213 8.64 -4.44 20.98
C PRO A 213 7.68 -5.52 20.45
N HIS A 214 6.49 -5.15 20.00
CA HIS A 214 5.52 -6.10 19.43
C HIS A 214 5.94 -6.58 18.04
N VAL A 215 6.44 -5.69 17.18
CA VAL A 215 6.98 -6.05 15.87
C VAL A 215 8.23 -6.93 16.03
N GLN A 216 9.13 -6.59 16.96
CA GLN A 216 10.29 -7.43 17.26
C GLN A 216 9.89 -8.81 17.79
N LEU A 217 8.88 -8.89 18.68
CA LEU A 217 8.36 -10.16 19.18
C LEU A 217 7.73 -11.03 18.08
N VAL A 218 6.90 -10.43 17.22
CA VAL A 218 6.29 -11.15 16.09
C VAL A 218 7.36 -11.59 15.10
N THR A 219 8.36 -10.73 14.82
CA THR A 219 9.46 -11.05 13.91
C THR A 219 10.30 -12.21 14.44
N THR A 220 10.70 -12.17 15.72
CA THR A 220 11.47 -13.26 16.34
C THR A 220 10.68 -14.57 16.37
N LYS A 221 9.40 -14.52 16.78
CA LYS A 221 8.53 -15.71 16.77
C LYS A 221 8.31 -16.27 15.37
N THR A 222 8.17 -15.42 14.37
CA THR A 222 8.00 -15.86 12.98
C THR A 222 9.28 -16.51 12.45
N ILE A 223 10.46 -15.96 12.75
CA ILE A 223 11.76 -16.55 12.39
C ILE A 223 11.94 -17.91 13.08
N GLU A 224 11.63 -18.02 14.38
CA GLU A 224 11.69 -19.27 15.13
C GLU A 224 10.77 -20.35 14.53
N VAL A 225 9.52 -19.99 14.24
CA VAL A 225 8.54 -20.90 13.62
C VAL A 225 8.97 -21.30 12.22
N TYR A 226 9.51 -20.37 11.42
CA TYR A 226 10.00 -20.63 10.08
C TYR A 226 11.20 -21.58 10.08
N GLU A 227 12.22 -21.34 10.92
CA GLU A 227 13.39 -22.22 11.02
C GLU A 227 13.01 -23.60 11.58
N SER A 228 12.08 -23.65 12.54
CA SER A 228 11.53 -24.92 13.05
C SER A 228 10.77 -25.70 11.97
N SER A 229 9.93 -25.00 11.19
CA SER A 229 9.18 -25.59 10.08
C SER A 229 10.13 -26.08 8.98
N LYS A 230 11.12 -25.28 8.60
CA LYS A 230 12.15 -25.64 7.61
C LYS A 230 12.94 -26.87 8.07
N SER A 231 13.33 -26.92 9.34
CA SER A 231 14.04 -28.08 9.90
C SER A 231 13.17 -29.34 9.95
N ALA A 232 11.88 -29.20 10.27
CA ALA A 232 10.92 -30.31 10.26
C ALA A 232 10.59 -30.80 8.84
N LEU A 233 10.55 -29.91 7.85
CA LEU A 233 10.26 -30.22 6.45
C LEU A 233 11.49 -30.71 5.68
N ALA A 234 12.71 -30.35 6.08
CA ALA A 234 13.95 -30.77 5.43
C ALA A 234 14.03 -32.28 5.13
N PRO A 235 13.76 -33.21 6.07
CA PRO A 235 13.81 -34.65 5.76
C PRO A 235 12.72 -35.09 4.77
N HIS A 236 11.57 -34.42 4.73
CA HIS A 236 10.49 -34.73 3.78
C HIS A 236 10.80 -34.21 2.38
N VAL A 237 11.37 -33.00 2.28
CA VAL A 237 11.83 -32.43 1.01
C VAL A 237 12.96 -33.28 0.42
N ASN A 238 13.92 -33.71 1.25
CA ASN A 238 14.99 -34.60 0.80
C ASN A 238 14.44 -35.94 0.30
N LYS A 239 13.46 -36.54 0.99
CA LYS A 239 12.80 -37.77 0.52
C LYS A 239 12.04 -37.57 -0.79
N VAL A 240 11.34 -36.46 -0.96
CA VAL A 240 10.66 -36.14 -2.22
C VAL A 240 11.67 -35.92 -3.34
N GLN A 241 12.80 -35.25 -3.05
CA GLN A 241 13.89 -35.06 -4.00
C GLN A 241 14.52 -36.40 -4.40
N GLU A 242 14.82 -37.28 -3.44
CA GLU A 242 15.35 -38.63 -3.70
C GLU A 242 14.39 -39.49 -4.52
N LEU A 243 13.07 -39.36 -4.28
CA LEU A 243 12.06 -40.07 -5.06
C LEU A 243 11.87 -39.47 -6.46
N ALA A 244 12.00 -38.16 -6.61
CA ALA A 244 11.82 -37.47 -7.87
C ALA A 244 13.07 -37.53 -8.76
N ASP A 245 14.26 -37.60 -8.18
CA ASP A 245 15.56 -37.63 -8.88
C ASP A 245 15.61 -38.72 -9.96
N PRO A 246 15.23 -40.00 -9.71
CA PRO A 246 15.18 -41.03 -10.73
C PRO A 246 14.30 -40.65 -11.92
N TYR A 247 13.12 -40.07 -11.67
CA TYR A 247 12.20 -39.63 -12.72
C TYR A 247 12.75 -38.44 -13.51
N PHE A 248 13.39 -37.48 -12.85
CA PHE A 248 14.05 -36.37 -13.51
C PHE A 248 15.25 -36.81 -14.33
N GLN A 249 16.06 -37.76 -13.84
CA GLN A 249 17.17 -38.32 -14.60
C GLN A 249 16.67 -39.11 -15.82
N GLU A 250 15.57 -39.86 -15.68
CA GLU A 250 14.95 -40.59 -16.79
C GLU A 250 14.38 -39.62 -17.84
N ALA A 251 13.62 -38.61 -17.41
CA ALA A 251 13.14 -37.54 -18.28
C ALA A 251 14.29 -36.77 -18.94
N LYS A 252 15.40 -36.55 -18.22
CA LYS A 252 16.62 -35.93 -18.77
C LYS A 252 17.24 -36.81 -19.86
N LYS A 253 17.29 -38.14 -19.71
CA LYS A 253 17.76 -39.04 -20.78
C LYS A 253 16.90 -38.91 -22.05
N PHE A 254 15.58 -38.79 -21.91
CA PHE A 254 14.68 -38.63 -23.05
C PHE A 254 14.73 -37.23 -23.67
N THR A 255 14.82 -36.18 -22.86
CA THR A 255 14.77 -34.79 -23.33
C THR A 255 16.11 -34.28 -23.84
N LYS A 256 17.23 -34.73 -23.27
CA LYS A 256 18.58 -34.32 -23.67
C LYS A 256 18.86 -34.47 -25.17
N PRO A 257 18.57 -35.60 -25.86
CA PRO A 257 18.80 -35.69 -27.30
C PRO A 257 17.94 -34.72 -28.11
N TYR A 258 16.71 -34.41 -27.67
CA TYR A 258 15.87 -33.40 -28.32
C TYR A 258 16.38 -31.98 -28.10
N ILE A 259 16.81 -31.65 -26.88
CA ILE A 259 17.41 -30.35 -26.55
C ILE A 259 18.72 -30.18 -27.32
N ASP A 260 19.57 -31.20 -27.36
CA ASP A 260 20.83 -31.20 -28.10
C ASP A 260 20.57 -31.11 -29.60
N HIS A 261 19.52 -31.75 -30.13
CA HIS A 261 19.10 -31.62 -31.51
C HIS A 261 18.60 -30.21 -31.85
N VAL A 262 17.73 -29.63 -31.02
CA VAL A 262 17.26 -28.25 -31.20
C VAL A 262 18.43 -27.28 -31.09
N ALA A 263 19.35 -27.48 -30.13
CA ALA A 263 20.53 -26.65 -29.98
C ALA A 263 21.45 -26.74 -31.20
N THR A 264 21.71 -27.95 -31.72
CA THR A 264 22.56 -28.16 -32.91
C THR A 264 21.95 -27.59 -34.19
N VAL A 265 20.64 -27.76 -34.40
CA VAL A 265 19.92 -27.17 -35.54
C VAL A 265 19.87 -25.64 -35.43
N THR A 266 19.67 -25.11 -34.22
CA THR A 266 19.49 -23.67 -34.01
C THR A 266 20.82 -22.91 -33.94
N LYS A 267 21.92 -23.58 -33.57
CA LYS A 267 23.27 -23.01 -33.44
C LYS A 267 23.72 -22.21 -34.67
N PRO A 268 23.72 -22.74 -35.91
CA PRO A 268 24.15 -21.96 -37.07
C PRO A 268 23.26 -20.75 -37.35
N HIS A 269 21.95 -20.83 -37.04
CA HIS A 269 21.03 -19.71 -37.22
C HIS A 269 21.25 -18.61 -36.18
N VAL A 270 21.50 -18.97 -34.92
CA VAL A 270 21.83 -18.02 -33.86
C VAL A 270 23.19 -17.37 -34.13
N GLU A 271 24.20 -18.13 -34.56
CA GLU A 271 25.52 -17.60 -34.93
C GLU A 271 25.41 -16.63 -36.12
N LYS A 272 24.63 -16.97 -37.15
CA LYS A 272 24.37 -16.07 -38.29
C LYS A 272 23.65 -14.79 -37.87
N ILE A 273 22.66 -14.89 -36.98
CA ILE A 273 21.95 -13.74 -36.40
C ILE A 273 22.91 -12.88 -35.56
N GLN A 274 23.77 -13.48 -34.74
CA GLN A 274 24.77 -12.78 -33.94
C GLN A 274 25.78 -12.04 -34.82
N ILE A 275 26.30 -12.68 -35.87
CA ILE A 275 27.24 -12.05 -36.82
C ILE A 275 26.58 -10.88 -37.55
N ALA A 276 25.33 -11.06 -38.01
CA ALA A 276 24.58 -10.01 -38.69
C ALA A 276 24.22 -8.84 -37.75
N LEU A 277 23.91 -9.11 -36.48
CA LEU A 277 23.58 -8.09 -35.48
C LEU A 277 24.82 -7.41 -34.91
N LYS A 278 26.00 -8.04 -34.91
CA LYS A 278 27.24 -7.50 -34.33
C LYS A 278 27.52 -6.03 -34.72
N PRO A 279 27.51 -5.62 -36.00
CA PRO A 279 27.73 -4.22 -36.35
C PRO A 279 26.62 -3.27 -35.87
N HIS A 280 25.39 -3.76 -35.72
CA HIS A 280 24.26 -2.97 -35.20
C HIS A 280 24.34 -2.83 -33.68
N THR A 281 24.73 -3.89 -32.97
CA THR A 281 24.97 -3.88 -31.53
C THR A 281 26.13 -2.95 -31.17
N GLU A 282 27.23 -2.98 -31.92
CA GLU A 282 28.37 -2.07 -31.73
C GLU A 282 27.97 -0.60 -31.94
N LYS A 283 27.23 -0.30 -33.01
CA LYS A 283 26.67 1.05 -33.26
C LYS A 283 25.71 1.48 -32.15
N ALA A 284 24.83 0.60 -31.70
CA ALA A 284 23.88 0.89 -30.61
C ALA A 284 24.59 1.16 -29.28
N VAL A 285 25.63 0.38 -28.95
CA VAL A 285 26.47 0.59 -27.76
C VAL A 285 27.20 1.93 -27.85
N HIS A 286 27.70 2.30 -29.03
CA HIS A 286 28.36 3.60 -29.22
C HIS A 286 27.39 4.76 -29.03
N VAL A 287 26.22 4.75 -29.67
CA VAL A 287 25.19 5.77 -29.51
C VAL A 287 24.71 5.86 -28.05
N TYR A 288 24.51 4.71 -27.40
CA TYR A 288 24.11 4.66 -25.99
C TYR A 288 25.19 5.23 -25.07
N ARG A 289 26.48 4.98 -25.36
CA ARG A 289 27.60 5.55 -24.61
C ARG A 289 27.66 7.07 -24.73
N GLU A 290 27.50 7.60 -25.94
CA GLU A 290 27.46 9.06 -26.16
C GLU A 290 26.23 9.68 -25.49
N PHE A 291 25.08 9.03 -25.58
CA PHE A 291 23.87 9.43 -24.86
C PHE A 291 24.09 9.48 -23.35
N LEU A 292 24.69 8.44 -22.75
CA LEU A 292 24.98 8.41 -21.32
C LEU A 292 25.93 9.55 -20.91
N LYS A 293 26.98 9.81 -21.69
CA LYS A 293 27.88 10.95 -21.43
C LYS A 293 27.10 12.28 -21.43
N SER A 294 26.30 12.53 -22.47
CA SER A 294 25.48 13.75 -22.56
C SER A 294 24.47 13.85 -21.41
N ALA A 295 23.81 12.75 -21.05
CA ALA A 295 22.87 12.70 -19.94
C ALA A 295 23.56 13.00 -18.61
N THR A 296 24.76 12.45 -18.36
CA THR A 296 25.54 12.76 -17.15
C THR A 296 25.95 14.23 -17.10
N THR A 297 26.41 14.81 -18.22
CA THR A 297 26.75 16.24 -18.28
C THR A 297 25.53 17.12 -18.00
N TYR A 298 24.38 16.81 -18.60
CA TYR A 298 23.15 17.57 -18.37
C TYR A 298 22.59 17.36 -16.96
N HIS A 299 22.73 16.16 -16.38
CA HIS A 299 22.37 15.88 -14.99
C HIS A 299 23.15 16.79 -14.05
N HIS A 300 24.46 16.88 -14.23
CA HIS A 300 25.32 17.77 -13.45
C HIS A 300 24.93 19.24 -13.61
N GLN A 301 24.63 19.69 -14.84
CA GLN A 301 24.15 21.06 -15.08
C GLN A 301 22.79 21.32 -14.40
N ALA A 302 21.88 20.35 -14.43
CA ALA A 302 20.59 20.42 -13.77
C ALA A 302 20.74 20.43 -12.24
N GLN A 303 21.66 19.64 -11.69
CA GLN A 303 21.99 19.66 -10.26
C GLN A 303 22.45 21.05 -9.82
N VAL A 304 23.38 21.66 -10.56
CA VAL A 304 23.86 23.03 -10.26
C VAL A 304 22.71 24.04 -10.29
N LYS A 305 21.88 24.02 -11.34
CA LYS A 305 20.74 24.95 -11.47
C LYS A 305 19.66 24.74 -10.41
N VAL A 306 19.34 23.49 -10.09
CA VAL A 306 18.37 23.13 -9.06
C VAL A 306 18.88 23.54 -7.69
N GLN A 307 20.16 23.30 -7.40
CA GLN A 307 20.79 23.71 -6.14
C GLN A 307 20.80 25.24 -5.99
N GLU A 308 21.14 25.97 -7.05
CA GLU A 308 21.08 27.43 -7.07
C GLU A 308 19.65 27.94 -6.79
N LYS A 309 18.64 27.38 -7.48
CA LYS A 309 17.24 27.75 -7.30
C LYS A 309 16.69 27.41 -5.91
N LEU A 310 17.08 26.27 -5.36
CA LEU A 310 16.68 25.88 -4.00
C LEU A 310 17.34 26.77 -2.94
N ASN A 311 18.56 27.26 -3.17
CA ASN A 311 19.25 28.17 -2.26
C ASN A 311 18.75 29.63 -2.37
N GLN A 312 18.10 30.02 -3.47
CA GLN A 312 17.57 31.38 -3.68
C GLN A 312 16.38 31.73 -2.77
N HIS A 313 15.63 30.75 -2.24
CA HIS A 313 14.49 31.01 -1.35
C HIS A 313 14.73 30.43 0.05
N GLU A 314 14.41 31.20 1.10
CA GLU A 314 14.61 30.77 2.49
C GLU A 314 13.90 29.46 2.85
N PHE A 315 12.76 29.18 2.21
CA PHE A 315 11.97 27.96 2.44
C PHE A 315 12.52 26.71 1.76
N THR A 316 13.13 26.85 0.58
CA THR A 316 13.68 25.73 -0.19
C THR A 316 15.15 25.45 0.15
N ARG A 317 15.81 26.34 0.89
CA ARG A 317 17.19 26.20 1.33
C ARG A 317 17.40 24.97 2.23
N THR A 318 16.42 24.66 3.09
CA THR A 318 16.44 23.44 3.93
C THR A 318 16.26 22.15 3.13
N LEU A 319 15.69 22.27 1.92
CA LEU A 319 15.46 21.18 0.97
C LEU A 319 16.63 21.01 -0.02
N ALA A 320 17.63 21.89 -0.02
CA ALA A 320 18.82 21.81 -0.87
C ALA A 320 19.82 20.73 -0.41
N THR A 321 19.32 19.57 0.03
CA THR A 321 20.17 18.42 0.36
C THR A 321 20.72 17.79 -0.91
N LYS A 322 21.96 17.26 -0.85
CA LYS A 322 22.65 16.67 -2.00
C LYS A 322 21.82 15.56 -2.66
N GLU A 323 21.12 14.76 -1.85
CA GLU A 323 20.24 13.68 -2.32
C GLU A 323 19.01 14.23 -3.06
N LEU A 324 18.31 15.23 -2.52
CA LEU A 324 17.14 15.80 -3.17
C LEU A 324 17.49 16.50 -4.49
N VAL A 325 18.58 17.27 -4.52
CA VAL A 325 19.11 17.90 -5.75
C VAL A 325 19.41 16.84 -6.81
N TRP A 326 20.01 15.71 -6.41
CA TRP A 326 20.28 14.59 -7.29
C TRP A 326 18.98 13.98 -7.85
N PHE A 327 17.97 13.73 -6.99
CA PHE A 327 16.69 13.17 -7.43
C PHE A 327 15.91 14.10 -8.36
N VAL A 328 15.87 15.40 -8.07
CA VAL A 328 15.18 16.39 -8.91
C VAL A 328 15.87 16.54 -10.27
N ALA A 329 17.20 16.59 -10.30
CA ALA A 329 17.97 16.59 -11.55
C ALA A 329 17.75 15.30 -12.37
N SER A 330 17.67 14.14 -11.71
CA SER A 330 17.33 12.87 -12.35
C SER A 330 15.90 12.87 -12.92
N ALA A 331 14.94 13.44 -12.19
CA ALA A 331 13.55 13.57 -12.64
C ALA A 331 13.44 14.48 -13.88
N LEU A 332 14.16 15.61 -13.90
CA LEU A 332 14.20 16.52 -15.05
C LEU A 332 14.77 15.84 -16.32
N LEU A 333 15.71 14.91 -16.16
CA LEU A 333 16.23 14.10 -17.26
C LEU A 333 15.30 12.96 -17.69
N ALA A 334 14.59 12.34 -16.75
CA ALA A 334 13.72 11.21 -17.03
C ALA A 334 12.41 11.63 -17.73
N LEU A 335 11.91 12.84 -17.47
CA LEU A 335 10.64 13.33 -18.01
C LEU A 335 10.59 13.33 -19.56
N PRO A 336 11.59 13.89 -20.29
CA PRO A 336 11.65 13.80 -21.75
C PRO A 336 11.74 12.37 -22.27
N LEU A 337 12.52 11.51 -21.61
CA LEU A 337 12.68 10.09 -21.94
C LEU A 337 11.36 9.33 -21.84
N ILE A 338 10.60 9.55 -20.77
CA ILE A 338 9.28 8.94 -20.54
C ILE A 338 8.28 9.46 -21.57
N PHE A 339 8.31 10.75 -21.90
CA PHE A 339 7.45 11.34 -22.92
C PHE A 339 7.73 10.75 -24.31
N LEU A 340 9.00 10.64 -24.71
CA LEU A 340 9.41 9.99 -25.96
C LEU A 340 9.00 8.50 -25.98
N LEU A 341 9.18 7.78 -24.88
CA LEU A 341 8.78 6.37 -24.77
C LEU A 341 7.26 6.20 -24.90
N ARG A 342 6.47 7.13 -24.35
CA ARG A 342 5.01 7.17 -24.53
C ARG A 342 4.61 7.48 -25.98
N LEU A 343 5.25 8.44 -26.63
CA LEU A 343 5.01 8.76 -28.05
C LEU A 343 5.36 7.58 -28.96
N CYS A 344 6.52 6.95 -28.75
CA CYS A 344 6.89 5.73 -29.45
C CYS A 344 5.87 4.61 -29.21
N SER A 345 5.40 4.44 -27.97
CA SER A 345 4.38 3.43 -27.67
C SER A 345 3.05 3.72 -28.38
N THR A 346 2.63 4.98 -28.52
CA THR A 346 1.39 5.29 -29.27
C THR A 346 1.51 5.08 -30.77
N ILE A 347 2.71 5.24 -31.34
CA ILE A 347 2.97 5.10 -32.78
C ILE A 347 3.17 3.62 -33.15
N PHE A 348 3.97 2.88 -32.36
CA PHE A 348 4.34 1.50 -32.66
C PHE A 348 3.39 0.45 -32.07
N CYS A 349 2.76 0.72 -30.93
CA CYS A 349 1.78 -0.21 -30.35
C CYS A 349 0.38 0.08 -30.93
N LYS A 350 0.06 -0.52 -32.07
CA LYS A 350 -1.33 -0.60 -32.55
C LYS A 350 -2.15 -1.30 -31.47
N LYS A 351 -3.12 -0.58 -30.88
CA LYS A 351 -4.12 -1.19 -29.97
C LYS A 351 -4.73 -2.41 -30.66
N ALA A 352 -4.57 -3.58 -30.07
CA ALA A 352 -5.29 -4.77 -30.50
C ALA A 352 -6.79 -4.48 -30.46
N LYS A 353 -7.48 -4.58 -31.60
CA LYS A 353 -8.95 -4.57 -31.65
C LYS A 353 -9.42 -5.72 -30.78
N LYS A 354 -10.12 -5.42 -29.68
CA LYS A 354 -10.83 -6.44 -28.91
C LYS A 354 -11.82 -7.13 -29.88
N PRO A 355 -11.88 -8.47 -29.93
CA PRO A 355 -12.93 -9.14 -30.68
C PRO A 355 -14.28 -8.69 -30.10
N ALA A 356 -15.22 -8.34 -30.97
CA ALA A 356 -16.60 -8.17 -30.55
C ALA A 356 -17.05 -9.50 -29.94
N ARG A 357 -17.34 -9.50 -28.63
CA ARG A 357 -17.98 -10.64 -27.98
C ARG A 357 -19.30 -10.88 -28.69
N SER A 358 -19.39 -12.02 -29.39
CA SER A 358 -20.62 -12.51 -29.98
C SER A 358 -21.70 -12.61 -28.90
N ALA A 359 -22.73 -11.78 -29.00
CA ALA A 359 -23.95 -11.95 -28.24
C ALA A 359 -24.75 -13.07 -28.92
N HIS A 360 -24.47 -14.33 -28.58
CA HIS A 360 -25.46 -15.40 -28.75
C HIS A 360 -26.43 -15.30 -27.57
N SER A 361 -27.58 -14.67 -27.82
CA SER A 361 -28.76 -14.78 -26.98
C SER A 361 -29.93 -15.24 -27.85
N HIS A 362 -30.50 -16.37 -27.41
CA HIS A 362 -31.56 -17.15 -28.02
C HIS A 362 -32.76 -16.33 -28.51
N HIS A 363 -33.16 -16.53 -29.78
CA HIS A 363 -34.52 -16.26 -30.22
C HIS A 363 -35.17 -17.50 -30.84
N ALA A 364 -36.43 -17.67 -30.46
CA ALA A 364 -37.20 -18.88 -30.50
C ALA A 364 -37.70 -19.25 -31.91
N ARG A 365 -37.49 -20.53 -32.24
CA ARG A 365 -38.40 -21.46 -32.92
C ARG A 365 -39.72 -20.83 -33.43
N ARG A 366 -39.76 -20.35 -34.67
CA ARG A 366 -41.03 -20.15 -35.41
C ARG A 366 -41.28 -21.37 -36.31
N ARG A 367 -42.37 -22.08 -36.03
CA ARG A 367 -42.92 -23.18 -36.83
C ARG A 367 -43.35 -22.69 -38.22
N PRO A 368 -43.14 -23.47 -39.30
CA PRO A 368 -43.85 -23.23 -40.56
C PRO A 368 -45.28 -23.76 -40.45
N LYS A 369 -46.26 -22.89 -40.71
CA LYS A 369 -47.68 -23.23 -40.78
C LYS A 369 -47.94 -23.83 -42.16
N ARG A 370 -48.38 -25.10 -42.20
CA ARG A 370 -48.95 -25.75 -43.39
C ARG A 370 -50.27 -25.03 -43.76
N GLY A 371 -50.47 -24.78 -45.04
CA GLY A 371 -51.73 -24.35 -45.66
C GLY A 371 -51.66 -24.67 -47.15
N HIS A 372 -52.53 -25.57 -47.59
CA HIS A 372 -52.58 -26.24 -48.89
C HIS A 372 -52.99 -25.29 -50.05
N PRO A 373 -52.60 -25.55 -51.31
CA PRO A 373 -53.18 -24.89 -52.48
C PRO A 373 -54.58 -25.44 -52.79
N ASP A 374 -55.50 -24.55 -53.17
CA ASP A 374 -56.55 -24.84 -54.16
C ASP A 374 -57.28 -23.56 -54.61
N LYS A 375 -57.48 -23.51 -55.94
CA LYS A 375 -58.16 -22.53 -56.81
C LYS A 375 -57.36 -21.34 -57.32
#